data_AF-A0A2V6IIC1-F1
#
_entry.id   AF-A0A2V6IIC1-F1
#
_cell.length_a   1.000
_cell.length_b   1.000
_cell.length_c   1.000
_cell.angle_alpha   90.00
_cell.angle_beta   90.00
_cell.angle_gamma   90.00
#
_symmetry.space_group_name_H-M   'P 1'
#
loop_
_entity.id
_entity.type
_entity.pdbx_description
1 polymer ?
#
loop_
_entity_poly.entity_id
_entity_poly.type
_entity_poly.pdbx_seq_one_letter_code
_entity_poly.pdbx_strand_id
1 'polypeptide(L)'
;MDEKLKVSTSQTKTVEAGAHAAPEHSESASPAHGDGAADTAATTTPRSLDLNELQEFSEKKLKALARDLDLFLHPARSRHQHILDIVRAALAGGGSVTAEGFLDQVSDSFAMLRWPKLNFLPLPEDVSVPRALVEQYQLRPGQKIAGTVRLPAQREKFLSLDEVTTVEGQPAEAWTQPAHFDKLTPQFPQGRIILENPKTNSISARAVDLLTPLGRGQRGLIVAPPRVGKTIVLKEIAKAIRVNHPDIVLILLLVDERPEEVTDLEREIDCHIYHSNFDESVQRHVQVAEMVLERAKRLVEMKHDVVLLLDSLTRLSRGYNNL
;
A
#
# COMPACT_ATOMS: atom_id res chain seq x y z
N MET A 1 -45.51 -31.19 -32.26
CA MET A 1 -44.64 -32.26 -31.77
C MET A 1 -43.96 -31.71 -30.52
N ASP A 2 -44.55 -31.80 -29.32
CA ASP A 2 -45.25 -32.95 -28.69
C ASP A 2 -44.30 -34.16 -28.57
N GLU A 3 -44.23 -34.87 -27.43
CA GLU A 3 -45.38 -35.22 -26.58
C GLU A 3 -45.14 -35.26 -25.05
N LYS A 4 -46.29 -35.12 -24.35
CA LYS A 4 -46.71 -35.26 -22.93
C LYS A 4 -46.00 -36.36 -22.11
N LEU A 5 -45.80 -36.27 -20.77
CA LEU A 5 -46.67 -35.88 -19.63
C LEU A 5 -47.59 -37.02 -19.12
N LYS A 6 -47.19 -37.68 -18.01
CA LYS A 6 -47.97 -38.41 -16.96
C LYS A 6 -46.99 -38.85 -15.84
N VAL A 7 -47.16 -38.72 -14.51
CA VAL A 7 -48.27 -38.47 -13.54
C VAL A 7 -48.92 -39.72 -12.93
N SER A 8 -49.16 -39.67 -11.60
CA SER A 8 -49.96 -40.58 -10.72
C SER A 8 -49.24 -41.85 -10.17
N THR A 9 -49.51 -42.36 -8.94
CA THR A 9 -50.42 -41.91 -7.86
C THR A 9 -50.04 -42.38 -6.44
N SER A 10 -50.39 -41.56 -5.44
CA SER A 10 -50.80 -41.83 -4.04
C SER A 10 -50.65 -43.22 -3.38
N GLN A 11 -50.30 -43.20 -2.08
CA GLN A 11 -51.19 -43.75 -1.04
C GLN A 11 -51.07 -42.97 0.30
N THR A 12 -51.83 -43.36 1.33
CA THR A 12 -52.60 -42.39 2.15
C THR A 12 -52.93 -42.86 3.59
N LYS A 13 -52.78 -41.96 4.60
CA LYS A 13 -53.12 -42.14 6.05
C LYS A 13 -52.21 -43.15 6.79
N THR A 14 -52.06 -43.20 8.12
CA THR A 14 -52.97 -43.11 9.30
C THR A 14 -52.12 -42.69 10.54
N VAL A 15 -52.39 -41.65 11.34
CA VAL A 15 -53.34 -41.46 12.49
C VAL A 15 -52.98 -42.24 13.79
N GLU A 16 -52.94 -41.52 14.93
CA GLU A 16 -52.83 -41.96 16.36
C GLU A 16 -51.54 -42.73 16.76
N ALA A 17 -51.03 -42.75 18.01
CA ALA A 17 -51.32 -42.10 19.31
C ALA A 17 -49.95 -42.02 20.09
N GLY A 18 -49.78 -41.59 21.35
CA GLY A 18 -50.63 -41.09 22.45
C GLY A 18 -49.95 -41.34 23.82
N ALA A 19 -50.38 -40.68 24.92
CA ALA A 19 -49.81 -40.78 26.30
C ALA A 19 -48.34 -40.27 26.48
N HIS A 20 -47.82 -39.83 27.64
CA HIS A 20 -48.31 -39.35 28.95
C HIS A 20 -47.10 -38.67 29.65
N ALA A 21 -47.18 -37.75 30.63
CA ALA A 21 -48.25 -36.94 31.24
C ALA A 21 -47.58 -35.75 32.02
N ALA A 22 -48.38 -34.92 32.72
CA ALA A 22 -47.90 -33.98 33.75
C ALA A 22 -48.24 -34.52 35.17
N PRO A 23 -47.55 -34.06 36.24
CA PRO A 23 -48.10 -32.97 37.07
C PRO A 23 -47.01 -31.97 37.58
N GLU A 24 -47.28 -30.78 38.16
CA GLU A 24 -48.48 -29.92 38.31
C GLU A 24 -48.04 -28.49 38.73
N HIS A 25 -48.95 -27.51 38.58
CA HIS A 25 -49.15 -26.20 39.27
C HIS A 25 -47.99 -25.42 39.96
N SER A 26 -47.99 -24.08 40.07
CA SER A 26 -49.01 -23.03 39.82
C SER A 26 -48.33 -21.79 39.17
N GLU A 27 -48.95 -21.03 38.25
CA GLU A 27 -49.83 -19.86 38.48
C GLU A 27 -49.31 -18.83 39.52
N SER A 28 -49.47 -17.51 39.34
CA SER A 28 -50.47 -16.79 38.52
C SER A 28 -50.06 -15.39 37.99
N ALA A 29 -50.84 -14.94 36.98
CA ALA A 29 -51.27 -13.56 36.67
C ALA A 29 -50.29 -12.38 36.49
N SER A 30 -50.36 -11.73 35.32
CA SER A 30 -50.08 -10.30 35.11
C SER A 30 -51.30 -9.44 35.54
N PRO A 31 -51.18 -8.10 35.66
CA PRO A 31 -51.44 -7.24 34.48
C PRO A 31 -50.52 -5.99 34.39
N ALA A 32 -50.70 -5.19 33.33
CA ALA A 32 -49.81 -4.09 32.95
C ALA A 32 -50.27 -2.70 33.40
N HIS A 33 -49.33 -1.77 33.61
CA HIS A 33 -49.33 -0.37 33.12
C HIS A 33 -48.03 0.36 33.54
N GLY A 34 -47.57 1.35 32.76
CA GLY A 34 -46.51 2.29 33.16
C GLY A 34 -45.61 2.75 32.01
N ASP A 35 -45.59 4.06 31.73
CA ASP A 35 -44.57 4.72 30.90
C ASP A 35 -43.20 4.72 31.61
N GLY A 36 -42.12 4.65 30.83
CA GLY A 36 -40.76 4.73 31.35
C GLY A 36 -39.74 4.90 30.23
N ALA A 37 -39.31 6.14 29.98
CA ALA A 37 -38.26 6.43 29.00
C ALA A 37 -36.90 5.92 29.50
N ALA A 38 -36.28 5.00 28.74
CA ALA A 38 -34.98 4.41 29.03
C ALA A 38 -34.10 4.35 27.77
N ASP A 39 -33.55 5.52 27.44
CA ASP A 39 -32.30 5.76 26.69
C ASP A 39 -31.66 4.53 26.00
N THR A 40 -32.16 4.17 24.81
CA THR A 40 -31.53 3.16 23.95
C THR A 40 -30.29 3.75 23.29
N ALA A 41 -29.18 3.79 24.03
CA ALA A 41 -27.87 4.18 23.53
C ALA A 41 -27.56 3.44 22.22
N ALA A 42 -27.35 4.21 21.14
CA ALA A 42 -27.12 3.65 19.82
C ALA A 42 -25.86 2.78 19.83
N THR A 43 -26.00 1.49 19.53
CA THR A 43 -24.89 0.52 19.55
C THR A 43 -24.01 0.71 18.30
N THR A 44 -23.23 1.79 18.29
CA THR A 44 -22.17 2.02 17.31
C THR A 44 -21.07 0.98 17.51
N THR A 45 -21.15 -0.12 16.76
CA THR A 45 -20.04 -1.06 16.59
C THR A 45 -18.77 -0.27 16.23
N PRO A 46 -17.63 -0.47 16.91
CA PRO A 46 -16.42 0.30 16.68
C PRO A 46 -15.99 0.16 15.22
N ARG A 47 -16.07 1.28 14.49
CA ARG A 47 -15.96 1.29 13.04
C ARG A 47 -14.49 1.26 12.64
N SER A 48 -13.99 0.07 12.29
CA SER A 48 -12.63 -0.06 11.76
C SER A 48 -12.53 0.56 10.37
N LEU A 49 -11.44 1.29 10.13
CA LEU A 49 -11.13 1.97 8.88
C LEU A 49 -9.64 1.81 8.54
N ASP A 50 -9.33 1.72 7.26
CA ASP A 50 -7.97 1.81 6.76
C ASP A 50 -7.75 3.16 6.05
N LEU A 51 -6.68 3.86 6.44
CA LEU A 51 -6.24 5.11 5.82
C LEU A 51 -5.96 4.93 4.33
N ASN A 52 -5.37 3.79 3.95
CA ASN A 52 -4.98 3.51 2.58
C ASN A 52 -6.22 3.31 1.70
N GLU A 53 -7.21 2.57 2.18
CA GLU A 53 -8.53 2.49 1.53
C GLU A 53 -9.17 3.88 1.35
N LEU A 54 -9.19 4.73 2.39
CA LEU A 54 -9.76 6.08 2.32
C LEU A 54 -9.09 6.94 1.23
N GLN A 55 -7.77 6.80 1.05
CA GLN A 55 -7.01 7.48 -0.01
C GLN A 55 -7.38 7.02 -1.43
N GLU A 56 -7.98 5.83 -1.61
CA GLU A 56 -8.47 5.32 -2.90
C GLU A 56 -9.98 5.59 -3.12
N PHE A 57 -10.75 5.90 -2.09
CA PHE A 57 -12.20 6.10 -2.20
C PHE A 57 -12.56 7.33 -3.05
N SER A 58 -13.51 7.17 -4.00
CA SER A 58 -14.07 8.29 -4.75
C SER A 58 -14.69 9.36 -3.82
N GLU A 59 -14.72 10.62 -4.25
CA GLU A 59 -15.33 11.70 -3.46
C GLU A 59 -16.76 11.39 -3.01
N LYS A 60 -17.54 10.66 -3.81
CA LYS A 60 -18.91 10.26 -3.47
C LYS A 60 -18.93 9.34 -2.24
N LYS A 61 -17.97 8.42 -2.12
CA LYS A 61 -17.82 7.51 -0.98
C LYS A 61 -17.28 8.24 0.26
N LEU A 62 -16.31 9.16 0.10
CA LEU A 62 -15.84 10.01 1.20
C LEU A 62 -16.95 10.93 1.74
N LYS A 63 -17.73 11.57 0.86
CA LYS A 63 -18.87 12.45 1.24
C LYS A 63 -20.06 11.68 1.82
N ALA A 64 -20.19 10.37 1.52
CA ALA A 64 -21.13 9.50 2.22
C ALA A 64 -20.61 9.16 3.62
N LEU A 65 -19.37 8.66 3.73
CA LEU A 65 -18.79 8.24 5.01
C LEU A 65 -18.64 9.39 6.02
N ALA A 66 -18.43 10.63 5.56
CA ALA A 66 -18.50 11.81 6.42
C ALA A 66 -19.90 12.09 6.98
N ARG A 67 -20.98 11.82 6.22
CA ARG A 67 -22.36 11.95 6.72
C ARG A 67 -22.69 10.87 7.74
N ASP A 68 -22.19 9.65 7.55
CA ASP A 68 -22.32 8.57 8.54
C ASP A 68 -21.63 8.90 9.87
N LEU A 69 -20.69 9.85 9.88
CA LEU A 69 -19.94 10.35 11.04
C LEU A 69 -20.44 11.73 11.52
N ASP A 70 -21.58 12.21 11.01
CA ASP A 70 -22.15 13.55 11.22
C ASP A 70 -21.15 14.72 11.00
N LEU A 71 -20.19 14.53 10.10
CA LEU A 71 -19.08 15.46 9.87
C LEU A 71 -19.30 16.35 8.64
N PHE A 72 -19.32 17.65 8.87
CA PHE A 72 -19.36 18.66 7.80
C PHE A 72 -18.00 18.83 7.12
N LEU A 73 -17.84 18.26 5.92
CA LEU A 73 -16.67 18.50 5.06
C LEU A 73 -16.73 19.91 4.45
N HIS A 74 -15.83 20.80 4.90
CA HIS A 74 -15.75 22.16 4.39
C HIS A 74 -15.34 22.19 2.90
N PRO A 75 -16.13 22.77 1.96
CA PRO A 75 -15.90 22.64 0.52
C PRO A 75 -14.56 23.17 0.00
N ALA A 76 -13.96 24.16 0.67
CA ALA A 76 -12.66 24.74 0.27
C ALA A 76 -11.43 23.99 0.82
N ARG A 77 -11.62 22.90 1.58
CA ARG A 77 -10.51 22.02 2.02
C ARG A 77 -10.18 21.02 0.91
N SER A 78 -8.92 20.58 0.86
CA SER A 78 -8.49 19.57 -0.12
C SER A 78 -9.02 18.17 0.22
N ARG A 79 -9.06 17.27 -0.77
CA ARG A 79 -9.39 15.83 -0.59
C ARG A 79 -8.64 15.20 0.58
N HIS A 80 -7.35 15.50 0.69
CA HIS A 80 -6.46 15.00 1.74
C HIS A 80 -6.82 15.55 3.13
N GLN A 81 -7.17 16.83 3.22
CA GLN A 81 -7.72 17.41 4.46
C GLN A 81 -9.08 16.79 4.82
N HIS A 82 -9.94 16.46 3.85
CA HIS A 82 -11.19 15.73 4.10
C HIS A 82 -10.95 14.32 4.65
N ILE A 83 -9.92 13.61 4.18
CA ILE A 83 -9.51 12.30 4.72
C ILE A 83 -9.02 12.46 6.15
N LEU A 84 -8.15 13.46 6.44
CA LEU A 84 -7.70 13.77 7.80
C LEU A 84 -8.87 14.10 8.75
N ASP A 85 -9.86 14.87 8.30
CA ASP A 85 -11.04 15.22 9.10
C ASP A 85 -11.91 13.98 9.41
N ILE A 86 -12.13 13.11 8.41
CA ILE A 86 -12.83 11.83 8.56
C ILE A 86 -12.12 10.92 9.58
N VAL A 87 -10.81 10.75 9.43
CA VAL A 87 -9.98 9.91 10.32
C VAL A 87 -10.03 10.43 11.75
N ARG A 88 -9.95 11.76 11.94
CA ARG A 88 -10.05 12.38 13.27
C ARG A 88 -11.41 12.16 13.92
N ALA A 89 -12.51 12.27 13.17
CA ALA A 89 -13.84 12.01 13.71
C ALA A 89 -14.08 10.54 14.05
N ALA A 90 -13.59 9.61 13.21
CA ALA A 90 -13.69 8.18 13.50
C ALA A 90 -12.96 7.79 14.80
N LEU A 91 -11.72 8.29 14.99
CA LEU A 91 -10.96 8.08 16.22
C LEU A 91 -11.61 8.76 17.44
N ALA A 92 -12.12 9.98 17.29
CA ALA A 92 -12.85 10.68 18.35
C ALA A 92 -14.17 9.96 18.74
N GLY A 93 -14.80 9.26 17.81
CA GLY A 93 -15.97 8.40 18.04
C GLY A 93 -15.65 7.00 18.57
N GLY A 94 -14.39 6.70 18.91
CA GLY A 94 -13.98 5.39 19.44
C GLY A 94 -13.85 4.28 18.39
N GLY A 95 -13.83 4.62 17.10
CA GLY A 95 -13.45 3.68 16.03
C GLY A 95 -11.94 3.48 15.96
N SER A 96 -11.50 2.33 15.44
CA SER A 96 -10.10 2.03 15.17
C SER A 96 -9.71 2.47 13.75
N VAL A 97 -8.56 3.13 13.60
CA VAL A 97 -7.99 3.41 12.27
C VAL A 97 -6.65 2.69 12.13
N THR A 98 -6.44 1.99 11.03
CA THR A 98 -5.15 1.44 10.61
C THR A 98 -4.54 2.28 9.49
N ALA A 99 -3.22 2.22 9.34
CA ALA A 99 -2.52 2.76 8.19
C ALA A 99 -1.35 1.85 7.81
N GLU A 100 -0.99 1.86 6.53
CA GLU A 100 0.19 1.18 6.00
C GLU A 100 1.02 2.14 5.13
N GLY A 101 2.33 2.19 5.32
CA GLY A 101 3.17 3.05 4.50
C GLY A 101 4.65 2.68 4.54
N PHE A 102 5.45 3.47 3.84
CA PHE A 102 6.90 3.37 3.85
C PHE A 102 7.52 4.40 4.78
N LEU A 103 8.46 3.98 5.62
CA LEU A 103 9.11 4.86 6.59
C LEU A 103 10.03 5.88 5.89
N ASP A 104 9.73 7.16 6.09
CA ASP A 104 10.52 8.33 5.67
C ASP A 104 11.09 9.04 6.90
N GLN A 105 12.41 9.25 6.94
CA GLN A 105 13.10 9.90 8.06
C GLN A 105 13.20 11.40 7.80
N VAL A 106 12.22 12.16 8.28
CA VAL A 106 12.11 13.61 8.03
C VAL A 106 13.13 14.41 8.86
N SER A 107 13.50 13.92 10.04
CA SER A 107 14.61 14.43 10.85
C SER A 107 15.09 13.36 11.85
N ASP A 108 16.24 13.58 12.51
CA ASP A 108 16.80 12.71 13.56
C ASP A 108 15.82 12.40 14.73
N SER A 109 14.79 13.22 14.89
CA SER A 109 13.79 13.11 15.96
C SER A 109 12.42 12.60 15.49
N PHE A 110 12.18 12.48 14.19
CA PHE A 110 10.83 12.31 13.64
C PHE A 110 10.82 11.60 12.28
N ALA A 111 10.01 10.54 12.18
CA ALA A 111 9.75 9.79 10.95
C ALA A 111 8.25 9.77 10.62
N MET A 112 7.93 9.57 9.34
CA MET A 112 6.56 9.51 8.80
C MET A 112 6.35 8.20 8.03
N LEU A 113 5.14 7.65 8.09
CA LEU A 113 4.66 6.71 7.08
C LEU A 113 4.19 7.50 5.87
N ARG A 114 4.77 7.21 4.69
CA ARG A 114 4.39 7.83 3.41
C ARG A 114 3.64 6.85 2.52
N TRP A 115 2.67 7.35 1.79
CA TRP A 115 1.92 6.56 0.83
C TRP A 115 2.66 6.43 -0.52
N PRO A 116 2.92 5.20 -1.03
CA PRO A 116 3.68 5.01 -2.26
C PRO A 116 2.94 5.48 -3.53
N LYS A 117 1.61 5.41 -3.56
CA LYS A 117 0.79 5.72 -4.76
C LYS A 117 0.81 7.20 -5.16
N LEU A 118 1.33 8.09 -4.32
CA LEU A 118 1.62 9.50 -4.65
C LEU A 118 3.13 9.78 -4.57
N ASN A 119 3.97 8.82 -4.92
CA ASN A 119 5.44 8.95 -4.95
C ASN A 119 6.02 9.45 -3.61
N PHE A 120 5.48 9.01 -2.47
CA PHE A 120 5.88 9.50 -1.14
C PHE A 120 5.73 11.02 -0.95
N LEU A 121 4.75 11.66 -1.62
CA LEU A 121 4.42 13.07 -1.39
C LEU A 121 4.00 13.27 0.07
N PRO A 122 4.47 14.33 0.77
CA PRO A 122 3.99 14.65 2.11
C PRO A 122 2.50 15.05 2.12
N LEU A 123 1.68 14.32 2.88
CA LEU A 123 0.24 14.55 2.98
C LEU A 123 -0.21 15.06 4.37
N PRO A 124 -1.29 15.85 4.46
CA PRO A 124 -1.93 16.23 5.73
C PRO A 124 -2.27 15.06 6.66
N GLU A 125 -2.65 13.91 6.10
CA GLU A 125 -3.01 12.68 6.81
C GLU A 125 -1.86 11.69 7.03
N ASP A 126 -0.61 12.05 6.68
CA ASP A 126 0.56 11.20 6.97
C ASP A 126 0.69 10.91 8.47
N VAL A 127 1.01 9.66 8.80
CA VAL A 127 1.11 9.16 10.17
C VAL A 127 2.55 9.27 10.66
N SER A 128 2.76 10.04 11.72
CA SER A 128 4.04 10.10 12.42
C SER A 128 4.35 8.80 13.15
N VAL A 129 5.61 8.36 13.10
CA VAL A 129 6.08 7.18 13.84
C VAL A 129 6.90 7.66 15.04
N PRO A 130 6.41 7.47 16.28
CA PRO A 130 7.18 7.79 17.48
C PRO A 130 8.54 7.10 17.50
N ARG A 131 9.58 7.84 17.88
CA ARG A 131 10.97 7.33 18.00
C ARG A 131 11.06 6.04 18.83
N ALA A 132 10.23 5.89 19.87
CA ALA A 132 10.16 4.67 20.68
C ALA A 132 9.83 3.42 19.85
N LEU A 133 8.89 3.50 18.89
CA LEU A 133 8.56 2.37 18.00
C LEU A 133 9.68 2.11 16.99
N VAL A 134 10.34 3.16 16.50
CA VAL A 134 11.52 3.06 15.61
C VAL A 134 12.67 2.33 16.32
N GLU A 135 12.94 2.67 17.58
CA GLU A 135 13.98 2.02 18.39
C GLU A 135 13.59 0.59 18.82
N GLN A 136 12.33 0.37 19.22
CA GLN A 136 11.81 -0.94 19.65
C GLN A 136 11.88 -2.01 18.56
N TYR A 137 11.36 -1.71 17.36
CA TYR A 137 11.36 -2.65 16.23
C TYR A 137 12.58 -2.49 15.29
N GLN A 138 13.52 -1.63 15.69
CA GLN A 138 14.76 -1.29 14.97
C GLN A 138 14.50 -0.94 13.50
N LEU A 139 13.48 -0.10 13.31
CA LEU A 139 12.93 0.28 12.01
C LEU A 139 13.90 1.20 11.25
N ARG A 140 13.88 1.10 9.92
CA ARG A 140 14.81 1.83 9.04
C ARG A 140 14.08 2.38 7.81
N PRO A 141 14.56 3.47 7.18
CA PRO A 141 13.88 4.08 6.03
C PRO A 141 13.59 3.09 4.89
N GLY A 142 12.53 3.35 4.13
CA GLY A 142 12.07 2.46 3.07
C GLY A 142 11.47 1.13 3.54
N GLN A 143 11.35 0.89 4.85
CA GLN A 143 10.61 -0.27 5.36
C GLN A 143 9.11 -0.07 5.21
N LYS A 144 8.40 -1.13 4.82
CA LYS A 144 6.93 -1.19 4.84
C LYS A 144 6.48 -1.47 6.28
N ILE A 145 5.60 -0.64 6.81
CA ILE A 145 5.05 -0.79 8.17
C ILE A 145 3.54 -0.62 8.09
N ALA A 146 2.80 -1.47 8.81
CA ALA A 146 1.39 -1.24 9.12
C ALA A 146 1.18 -1.18 10.63
N GLY A 147 0.17 -0.43 11.07
CA GLY A 147 -0.16 -0.29 12.48
C GLY A 147 -1.48 0.41 12.74
N THR A 148 -1.83 0.53 14.02
CA THR A 148 -2.96 1.33 14.50
C THR A 148 -2.57 2.79 14.61
N VAL A 149 -3.53 3.68 14.36
CA VAL A 149 -3.34 5.13 14.35
C VAL A 149 -4.15 5.74 15.48
N ARG A 150 -3.52 6.64 16.24
CA ARG A 150 -4.19 7.46 17.25
C ARG A 150 -4.17 8.95 16.89
N LEU A 151 -5.01 9.71 17.59
CA LEU A 151 -4.99 11.17 17.55
C LEU A 151 -3.67 11.73 18.11
N PRO A 152 -3.23 12.92 17.66
CA PRO A 152 -2.13 13.64 18.28
C PRO A 152 -2.38 13.90 19.77
N ALA A 153 -1.37 13.61 20.59
CA ALA A 153 -1.27 14.13 21.95
C ALA A 153 -1.03 15.66 21.93
N GLN A 154 -1.18 16.34 23.08
CA GLN A 154 -1.13 17.81 23.18
C GLN A 154 0.15 18.51 22.65
N ARG A 155 1.21 17.78 22.32
CA ARG A 155 2.46 18.29 21.73
C ARG A 155 2.69 17.88 20.27
N GLU A 156 1.85 17.01 19.73
CA GLU A 156 1.95 16.48 18.36
C GLU A 156 1.02 17.27 17.41
N LYS A 157 1.34 17.29 16.11
CA LYS A 157 0.54 18.00 15.09
C LYS A 157 -0.16 17.07 14.09
N PHE A 158 0.46 15.92 13.83
CA PHE A 158 0.05 14.93 12.84
C PHE A 158 -0.70 13.78 13.52
N LEU A 159 -1.27 12.88 12.73
CA LEU A 159 -1.68 11.56 13.25
C LEU A 159 -0.43 10.81 13.76
N SER A 160 -0.59 9.90 14.70
CA SER A 160 0.55 9.16 15.26
C SER A 160 0.28 7.67 15.32
N LEU A 161 1.30 6.86 15.02
CA LEU A 161 1.25 5.41 15.13
C LEU A 161 1.22 5.03 16.61
N ASP A 162 0.26 4.21 17.00
CA ASP A 162 0.07 3.77 18.39
C ASP A 162 0.78 2.42 18.61
N GLU A 163 0.41 1.43 17.80
CA GLU A 163 1.01 0.09 17.79
C GLU A 163 1.40 -0.33 16.37
N VAL A 164 2.54 -1.01 16.23
CA VAL A 164 2.97 -1.63 14.97
C VAL A 164 2.34 -3.02 14.89
N THR A 165 1.52 -3.28 13.86
CA THR A 165 0.90 -4.60 13.66
C THR A 165 1.74 -5.48 12.72
N THR A 166 2.33 -4.91 11.67
CA THR A 166 3.25 -5.64 10.78
C THR A 166 4.43 -4.79 10.32
N VAL A 167 5.56 -5.47 10.05
CA VAL A 167 6.74 -4.92 9.39
C VAL A 167 7.07 -5.82 8.21
N GLU A 168 7.15 -5.26 7.00
CA GLU A 168 7.33 -5.99 5.73
C GLU A 168 6.30 -7.11 5.50
N GLY A 169 5.09 -6.98 6.05
CA GLY A 169 4.04 -7.99 5.99
C GLY A 169 4.21 -9.16 6.96
N GLN A 170 5.24 -9.16 7.81
CA GLN A 170 5.38 -10.08 8.93
C GLN A 170 4.73 -9.48 10.19
N PRO A 171 4.05 -10.26 11.06
CA PRO A 171 3.58 -9.76 12.35
C PRO A 171 4.73 -9.14 13.15
N ALA A 172 4.46 -8.02 13.83
CA ALA A 172 5.50 -7.27 14.56
C ALA A 172 6.20 -8.10 15.65
N GLU A 173 5.51 -9.09 16.22
CA GLU A 173 6.00 -10.07 17.20
C GLU A 173 7.04 -11.05 16.60
N ALA A 174 6.94 -11.33 15.31
CA ALA A 174 7.82 -12.24 14.58
C ALA A 174 8.95 -11.51 13.83
N TRP A 175 8.85 -10.19 13.68
CA TRP A 175 9.83 -9.37 12.98
C TRP A 175 11.21 -9.46 13.65
N THR A 176 12.20 -9.90 12.89
CA THR A 176 13.61 -9.92 13.29
C THR A 176 14.41 -9.08 12.30
N GLN A 177 15.17 -8.09 12.80
CA GLN A 177 15.91 -7.19 11.91
C GLN A 177 16.91 -7.99 11.03
N PRO A 178 16.84 -7.88 9.69
CA PRO A 178 17.83 -8.50 8.81
C PRO A 178 19.18 -7.76 8.90
N ALA A 179 20.25 -8.43 8.49
CA ALA A 179 21.57 -7.81 8.38
C ALA A 179 21.51 -6.56 7.48
N HIS A 180 22.08 -5.44 7.96
CA HIS A 180 22.13 -4.18 7.20
C HIS A 180 22.79 -4.38 5.83
N PHE A 181 22.23 -3.77 4.78
CA PHE A 181 22.74 -3.80 3.41
C PHE A 181 24.23 -3.49 3.32
N ASP A 182 24.67 -2.43 4.01
CA ASP A 182 26.06 -1.96 3.98
C ASP A 182 27.05 -2.87 4.75
N LYS A 183 26.54 -3.92 5.43
CA LYS A 183 27.33 -4.99 6.07
C LYS A 183 27.33 -6.29 5.25
N LEU A 184 26.58 -6.37 4.15
CA LEU A 184 26.59 -7.53 3.26
C LEU A 184 27.91 -7.54 2.46
N THR A 185 28.49 -8.72 2.26
CA THR A 185 29.72 -8.86 1.46
C THR A 185 29.41 -8.61 -0.02
N PRO A 186 29.98 -7.58 -0.66
CA PRO A 186 29.78 -7.36 -2.09
C PRO A 186 30.43 -8.48 -2.89
N GLN A 187 29.74 -8.97 -3.92
CA GLN A 187 30.17 -10.03 -4.81
C GLN A 187 30.04 -9.59 -6.27
N PHE A 188 30.76 -10.25 -7.17
CA PHE A 188 30.51 -10.11 -8.61
C PHE A 188 29.12 -10.68 -8.97
N PRO A 189 28.42 -10.15 -9.99
CA PRO A 189 27.10 -10.62 -10.37
C PRO A 189 27.05 -12.12 -10.68
N GLN A 190 26.08 -12.82 -10.09
CA GLN A 190 25.81 -14.24 -10.30
C GLN A 190 24.36 -14.44 -10.72
N GLY A 191 24.07 -15.47 -11.51
CA GLY A 191 22.75 -15.66 -12.11
C GLY A 191 22.47 -14.65 -13.22
N ARG A 192 22.45 -15.12 -14.48
CA ARG A 192 22.20 -14.27 -15.65
C ARG A 192 20.73 -13.86 -15.74
N ILE A 193 20.48 -12.58 -15.95
CA ILE A 193 19.16 -12.04 -16.27
C ILE A 193 19.00 -12.08 -17.79
N ILE A 194 18.51 -13.21 -18.32
CA ILE A 194 18.21 -13.39 -19.75
C ILE A 194 16.98 -12.54 -20.11
N LEU A 195 17.06 -11.77 -21.19
CA LEU A 195 16.03 -10.85 -21.70
C LEU A 195 15.36 -11.36 -23.00
N GLU A 196 16.06 -12.13 -23.84
CA GLU A 196 15.50 -12.76 -25.03
C GLU A 196 14.29 -13.62 -24.66
N ASN A 197 13.15 -13.37 -25.33
CA ASN A 197 11.91 -14.12 -25.15
C ASN A 197 10.96 -13.91 -26.36
N PRO A 198 10.08 -14.88 -26.67
CA PRO A 198 9.18 -14.78 -27.82
C PRO A 198 7.97 -13.85 -27.61
N LYS A 199 7.70 -13.39 -26.37
CA LYS A 199 6.52 -12.57 -26.04
C LYS A 199 6.75 -11.09 -26.31
N THR A 200 7.94 -10.55 -25.99
CA THR A 200 8.33 -9.20 -26.42
C THR A 200 9.00 -9.21 -27.79
N ASN A 201 9.64 -10.32 -28.19
CA ASN A 201 10.36 -10.49 -29.46
C ASN A 201 11.38 -9.35 -29.73
N SER A 202 11.96 -8.81 -28.66
CA SER A 202 12.64 -7.52 -28.69
C SER A 202 14.07 -7.64 -29.22
N ILE A 203 14.36 -7.01 -30.37
CA ILE A 203 15.71 -6.98 -30.95
C ILE A 203 16.71 -6.30 -30.00
N SER A 204 16.28 -5.26 -29.28
CA SER A 204 17.10 -4.57 -28.26
C SER A 204 17.48 -5.48 -27.09
N ALA A 205 16.52 -6.26 -26.56
CA ALA A 205 16.80 -7.25 -25.51
C ALA A 205 17.84 -8.28 -25.95
N ARG A 206 17.70 -8.81 -27.17
CA ARG A 206 18.62 -9.80 -27.76
C ARG A 206 20.01 -9.23 -27.98
N ALA A 207 20.11 -7.97 -28.41
CA ALA A 207 21.38 -7.27 -28.56
C ALA A 207 22.09 -7.08 -27.21
N VAL A 208 21.35 -6.71 -26.15
CA VAL A 208 21.90 -6.63 -24.78
C VAL A 208 22.38 -8.00 -24.30
N ASP A 209 21.60 -9.07 -24.50
CA ASP A 209 22.01 -10.43 -24.13
C ASP A 209 23.28 -10.91 -24.84
N LEU A 210 23.53 -10.49 -26.09
CA LEU A 210 24.71 -10.91 -26.86
C LEU A 210 25.95 -10.03 -26.61
N LEU A 211 25.76 -8.73 -26.37
CA LEU A 211 26.87 -7.76 -26.31
C LEU A 211 27.23 -7.34 -24.88
N THR A 212 26.23 -7.23 -23.99
CA THR A 212 26.36 -6.68 -22.64
C THR A 212 25.43 -7.43 -21.66
N PRO A 213 25.63 -8.74 -21.43
CA PRO A 213 24.71 -9.57 -20.66
C PRO A 213 24.57 -9.08 -19.21
N LEU A 214 23.34 -9.12 -18.69
CA LEU A 214 23.01 -8.68 -17.33
C LEU A 214 23.04 -9.87 -16.35
N GLY A 215 23.35 -9.59 -15.08
CA GLY A 215 23.30 -10.55 -13.98
C GLY A 215 22.69 -9.93 -12.72
N ARG A 216 22.28 -10.76 -11.76
CA ARG A 216 21.73 -10.28 -10.47
C ARG A 216 22.87 -9.57 -9.71
N GLY A 217 22.61 -8.33 -9.28
CA GLY A 217 23.64 -7.41 -8.75
C GLY A 217 24.45 -6.61 -9.79
N GLN A 218 24.16 -6.71 -11.09
CA GLN A 218 24.87 -5.94 -12.13
C GLN A 218 24.64 -4.43 -11.99
N ARG A 219 25.72 -3.66 -12.00
CA ARG A 219 25.69 -2.20 -12.21
C ARG A 219 25.90 -1.90 -13.69
N GLY A 220 24.93 -1.26 -14.34
CA GLY A 220 24.98 -0.89 -15.75
C GLY A 220 24.78 0.61 -15.97
N LEU A 221 25.15 1.12 -17.15
CA LEU A 221 24.90 2.50 -17.58
C LEU A 221 24.58 2.51 -19.08
N ILE A 222 23.37 2.96 -19.42
CA ILE A 222 22.97 3.16 -20.82
C ILE A 222 23.42 4.57 -21.25
N VAL A 223 24.58 4.66 -21.90
CA VAL A 223 25.11 5.93 -22.43
C VAL A 223 24.40 6.25 -23.74
N ALA A 224 23.56 7.29 -23.73
CA ALA A 224 22.70 7.66 -24.85
C ALA A 224 22.60 9.19 -25.00
N PRO A 225 22.90 9.76 -26.18
CA PRO A 225 22.56 11.16 -26.49
C PRO A 225 21.05 11.42 -26.46
N PRO A 226 20.60 12.69 -26.42
CA PRO A 226 19.19 13.02 -26.51
C PRO A 226 18.53 12.42 -27.76
N ARG A 227 17.29 11.92 -27.61
CA ARG A 227 16.42 11.39 -28.69
C ARG A 227 16.90 10.12 -29.42
N VAL A 228 17.91 9.39 -28.94
CA VAL A 228 18.36 8.12 -29.59
C VAL A 228 17.60 6.86 -29.16
N GLY A 229 16.47 6.99 -28.45
CA GLY A 229 15.67 5.84 -28.00
C GLY A 229 16.07 5.21 -26.66
N LYS A 230 16.82 5.92 -25.81
CA LYS A 230 17.11 5.59 -24.38
C LYS A 230 15.91 4.93 -23.68
N THR A 231 14.78 5.64 -23.65
CA THR A 231 13.53 5.23 -22.97
C THR A 231 12.95 3.96 -23.58
N ILE A 232 13.08 3.76 -24.90
CA ILE A 232 12.63 2.54 -25.60
C ILE A 232 13.47 1.34 -25.14
N VAL A 233 14.80 1.46 -25.10
CA VAL A 233 15.69 0.38 -24.64
C VAL A 233 15.40 0.03 -23.18
N LEU A 234 15.18 1.03 -22.31
CA LEU A 234 14.82 0.82 -20.90
C LEU A 234 13.46 0.12 -20.76
N LYS A 235 12.44 0.57 -21.49
CA LYS A 235 11.08 -0.01 -21.56
C LYS A 235 11.11 -1.46 -22.04
N GLU A 236 11.93 -1.77 -23.03
CA GLU A 236 12.09 -3.13 -23.57
C GLU A 236 12.85 -4.07 -22.62
N ILE A 237 13.89 -3.58 -21.91
CA ILE A 237 14.55 -4.31 -20.83
C ILE A 237 13.56 -4.59 -19.69
N ALA A 238 12.78 -3.59 -19.27
CA ALA A 238 11.79 -3.72 -18.20
C ALA A 238 10.73 -4.80 -18.52
N LYS A 239 10.13 -4.75 -19.72
CA LYS A 239 9.20 -5.78 -20.19
C LYS A 239 9.83 -7.17 -20.25
N ALA A 240 11.06 -7.28 -20.77
CA ALA A 240 11.78 -8.54 -20.87
C ALA A 240 12.07 -9.16 -19.49
N ILE A 241 12.52 -8.35 -18.52
CA ILE A 241 12.70 -8.79 -17.13
C ILE A 241 11.37 -9.24 -16.55
N ARG A 242 10.28 -8.47 -16.72
CA ARG A 242 8.99 -8.85 -16.13
C ARG A 242 8.44 -10.17 -16.68
N VAL A 243 8.70 -10.48 -17.96
CA VAL A 243 8.29 -11.74 -18.61
C VAL A 243 9.17 -12.93 -18.18
N ASN A 244 10.49 -12.78 -18.18
CA ASN A 244 11.42 -13.90 -17.96
C ASN A 244 11.72 -14.18 -16.48
N HIS A 245 11.66 -13.16 -15.62
CA HIS A 245 12.01 -13.22 -14.20
C HIS A 245 10.85 -12.62 -13.37
N PRO A 246 9.70 -13.32 -13.26
CA PRO A 246 8.56 -12.86 -12.46
C PRO A 246 8.87 -12.73 -10.96
N ASP A 247 9.94 -13.39 -10.50
CA ASP A 247 10.49 -13.36 -9.14
C ASP A 247 11.24 -12.07 -8.80
N ILE A 248 11.82 -11.38 -9.79
CA ILE A 248 12.58 -10.15 -9.57
C ILE A 248 11.61 -9.00 -9.25
N VAL A 249 11.92 -8.24 -8.19
CA VAL A 249 11.23 -7.00 -7.88
C VAL A 249 11.75 -5.90 -8.79
N LEU A 250 10.98 -5.59 -9.83
CA LEU A 250 11.29 -4.56 -10.81
C LEU A 250 10.77 -3.19 -10.33
N ILE A 251 11.67 -2.23 -10.21
CA ILE A 251 11.40 -0.85 -9.80
C ILE A 251 11.89 0.08 -10.90
N LEU A 252 11.04 1.01 -11.35
CA LEU A 252 11.41 2.10 -12.24
C LEU A 252 11.37 3.41 -11.44
N LEU A 253 12.42 4.22 -11.57
CA LEU A 253 12.54 5.53 -10.93
C LEU A 253 12.76 6.59 -12.00
N LEU A 254 11.79 7.50 -12.15
CA LEU A 254 11.76 8.53 -13.20
C LEU A 254 11.96 9.91 -12.55
N VAL A 255 13.02 10.64 -12.92
CA VAL A 255 13.46 11.86 -12.23
C VAL A 255 13.68 12.99 -13.24
N ASP A 256 12.99 14.11 -13.03
CA ASP A 256 12.96 15.27 -13.94
C ASP A 256 12.56 14.82 -15.36
N GLU A 257 11.53 13.98 -15.44
CA GLU A 257 10.93 13.53 -16.71
C GLU A 257 9.48 14.00 -16.84
N ARG A 258 8.86 13.74 -17.99
CA ARG A 258 7.58 14.32 -18.38
C ARG A 258 6.37 13.48 -17.94
N PRO A 259 5.26 14.08 -17.45
CA PRO A 259 4.08 13.34 -17.03
C PRO A 259 3.50 12.42 -18.12
N GLU A 260 3.57 12.82 -19.41
CA GLU A 260 3.11 11.98 -20.52
C GLU A 260 3.99 10.75 -20.76
N GLU A 261 5.31 10.85 -20.54
CA GLU A 261 6.25 9.72 -20.67
C GLU A 261 6.17 8.76 -19.46
N VAL A 262 5.93 9.31 -18.26
CA VAL A 262 5.59 8.53 -17.06
C VAL A 262 4.31 7.70 -17.28
N THR A 263 3.23 8.37 -17.74
CA THR A 263 1.92 7.74 -17.96
C THR A 263 1.96 6.65 -19.06
N ASP A 264 2.83 6.80 -20.05
CA ASP A 264 3.09 5.80 -21.09
C ASP A 264 3.75 4.52 -20.53
N LEU A 265 4.72 4.67 -19.62
CA LEU A 265 5.38 3.56 -18.95
C LEU A 265 4.45 2.83 -17.97
N GLU A 266 3.65 3.57 -17.18
CA GLU A 266 2.66 3.02 -16.24
C GLU A 266 1.58 2.15 -16.92
N ARG A 267 1.28 2.42 -18.20
CA ARG A 267 0.30 1.65 -18.99
C ARG A 267 0.87 0.39 -19.65
N GLU A 268 2.19 0.30 -19.80
CA GLU A 268 2.86 -0.77 -20.55
C GLU A 268 3.75 -1.70 -19.71
N ILE A 269 4.07 -1.34 -18.47
CA ILE A 269 4.98 -2.12 -17.61
C ILE A 269 4.36 -2.34 -16.22
N ASP A 270 3.90 -3.56 -15.97
CA ASP A 270 3.48 -4.03 -14.64
C ASP A 270 4.69 -4.13 -13.69
N CYS A 271 4.94 -3.08 -12.93
CA CYS A 271 6.08 -2.92 -12.02
C CYS A 271 5.86 -1.78 -11.01
N HIS A 272 6.78 -1.61 -10.07
CA HIS A 272 6.75 -0.45 -9.17
C HIS A 272 7.38 0.77 -9.86
N ILE A 273 6.55 1.65 -10.43
CA ILE A 273 7.00 2.94 -10.96
C ILE A 273 6.89 4.01 -9.88
N TYR A 274 7.97 4.76 -9.68
CA TYR A 274 8.02 5.96 -8.85
C TYR A 274 8.57 7.12 -9.68
N HIS A 275 7.98 8.30 -9.54
CA HIS A 275 8.35 9.46 -10.35
C HIS A 275 8.40 10.78 -9.59
N SER A 276 9.26 11.69 -10.07
CA SER A 276 9.28 13.12 -9.74
C SER A 276 9.45 13.89 -11.04
N ASN A 277 8.41 14.63 -11.43
CA ASN A 277 8.32 15.27 -12.74
C ASN A 277 9.23 16.51 -12.83
N PHE A 278 9.49 17.00 -14.06
CA PHE A 278 10.38 18.16 -14.31
C PHE A 278 9.94 19.49 -13.67
N ASP A 279 8.71 19.59 -13.18
CA ASP A 279 8.13 20.75 -12.50
C ASP A 279 8.23 20.68 -10.95
N GLU A 280 8.66 19.54 -10.40
CA GLU A 280 8.96 19.36 -8.97
C GLU A 280 10.29 20.02 -8.56
N SER A 281 10.50 20.21 -7.25
CA SER A 281 11.75 20.79 -6.74
C SER A 281 12.93 19.82 -6.75
N VAL A 282 14.15 20.35 -6.77
CA VAL A 282 15.40 19.57 -6.63
C VAL A 282 15.40 18.71 -5.35
N GLN A 283 14.94 19.28 -4.24
CA GLN A 283 14.79 18.60 -2.97
C GLN A 283 13.84 17.40 -3.09
N ARG A 284 12.77 17.55 -3.87
CA ARG A 284 11.77 16.51 -4.11
C ARG A 284 12.30 15.38 -4.99
N HIS A 285 13.06 15.69 -6.04
CA HIS A 285 13.76 14.67 -6.85
C HIS A 285 14.64 13.77 -5.99
N VAL A 286 15.42 14.38 -5.08
CA VAL A 286 16.32 13.67 -4.17
C VAL A 286 15.55 12.86 -3.12
N GLN A 287 14.52 13.43 -2.48
CA GLN A 287 13.68 12.72 -1.51
C GLN A 287 13.07 11.44 -2.11
N VAL A 288 12.52 11.51 -3.33
CA VAL A 288 11.94 10.34 -4.01
C VAL A 288 13.02 9.31 -4.35
N ALA A 289 14.18 9.76 -4.84
CA ALA A 289 15.28 8.86 -5.17
C ALA A 289 15.86 8.13 -3.95
N GLU A 290 15.99 8.81 -2.81
CA GLU A 290 16.50 8.23 -1.56
C GLU A 290 15.48 7.25 -0.94
N MET A 291 14.19 7.60 -0.93
CA MET A 291 13.13 6.68 -0.50
C MET A 291 13.09 5.39 -1.33
N VAL A 292 13.24 5.50 -2.65
CA VAL A 292 13.28 4.33 -3.54
C VAL A 292 14.57 3.52 -3.38
N LEU A 293 15.71 4.17 -3.18
CA LEU A 293 16.98 3.49 -2.92
C LEU A 293 16.95 2.72 -1.60
N GLU A 294 16.48 3.34 -0.52
CA GLU A 294 16.33 2.65 0.76
C GLU A 294 15.28 1.53 0.68
N ARG A 295 14.18 1.71 -0.08
CA ARG A 295 13.23 0.61 -0.35
C ARG A 295 13.91 -0.58 -1.03
N ALA A 296 14.73 -0.31 -2.05
CA ALA A 296 15.49 -1.35 -2.74
C ALA A 296 16.47 -2.07 -1.80
N LYS A 297 17.16 -1.33 -0.90
CA LYS A 297 18.02 -1.94 0.12
C LYS A 297 17.23 -2.85 1.07
N ARG A 298 16.09 -2.41 1.62
CA ARG A 298 15.27 -3.24 2.54
C ARG A 298 14.81 -4.54 1.89
N LEU A 299 14.44 -4.51 0.61
CA LEU A 299 14.09 -5.70 -0.17
C LEU A 299 15.28 -6.67 -0.33
N VAL A 300 16.49 -6.18 -0.63
CA VAL A 300 17.70 -7.02 -0.74
C VAL A 300 18.11 -7.60 0.62
N GLU A 301 17.94 -6.87 1.71
CA GLU A 301 18.19 -7.38 3.08
C GLU A 301 17.24 -8.55 3.43
N MET A 302 16.03 -8.57 2.88
CA MET A 302 15.08 -9.69 2.94
C MET A 302 15.36 -10.79 1.90
N LYS A 303 16.47 -10.72 1.16
CA LYS A 303 16.91 -11.67 0.12
C LYS A 303 16.05 -11.68 -1.14
N HIS A 304 15.35 -10.59 -1.46
CA HIS A 304 14.75 -10.41 -2.78
C HIS A 304 15.78 -9.90 -3.79
N ASP A 305 15.74 -10.43 -5.00
CA ASP A 305 16.43 -9.83 -6.14
C ASP A 305 15.66 -8.59 -6.63
N VAL A 306 16.35 -7.45 -6.67
CA VAL A 306 15.77 -6.15 -7.05
C VAL A 306 16.50 -5.61 -8.27
N VAL A 307 15.73 -5.15 -9.26
CA VAL A 307 16.27 -4.37 -10.39
C VAL A 307 15.68 -2.97 -10.33
N LEU A 308 16.53 -1.97 -10.13
CA LEU A 308 16.18 -0.56 -10.17
C LEU A 308 16.62 0.05 -11.51
N LEU A 309 15.65 0.45 -12.34
CA LEU A 309 15.88 1.17 -13.59
C LEU A 309 15.66 2.68 -13.34
N LEU A 310 16.76 3.43 -13.23
CA LEU A 310 16.75 4.88 -13.01
C LEU A 310 16.84 5.63 -14.34
N ASP A 311 15.86 6.48 -14.63
CA ASP A 311 15.90 7.44 -15.73
C ASP A 311 15.70 8.90 -15.22
N SER A 312 16.71 9.77 -15.11
CA SER A 312 18.12 9.56 -15.45
C SER A 312 19.06 9.92 -14.31
N LEU A 313 20.16 9.16 -14.21
CA LEU A 313 21.27 9.44 -13.30
C LEU A 313 21.83 10.86 -13.52
N THR A 314 21.91 11.33 -14.77
CA THR A 314 22.42 12.66 -15.11
C THR A 314 21.56 13.80 -14.55
N ARG A 315 20.23 13.64 -14.52
CA ARG A 315 19.32 14.61 -13.90
C ARG A 315 19.41 14.55 -12.36
N LEU A 316 19.44 13.35 -11.78
CA LEU A 316 19.62 13.16 -10.34
C LEU A 316 20.95 13.76 -9.82
N SER A 317 22.06 13.58 -10.54
CA SER A 317 23.35 14.19 -10.19
C SER A 317 23.35 15.73 -10.26
N ARG A 318 22.55 16.33 -11.14
CA ARG A 318 22.33 17.80 -11.14
C ARG A 318 21.53 18.24 -9.92
N GLY A 319 20.57 17.43 -9.47
CA GLY A 319 19.83 17.65 -8.23
C GLY A 319 20.78 17.75 -7.03
N TYR A 320 21.59 16.71 -6.81
CA TYR A 320 22.58 16.70 -5.71
C TYR A 320 23.64 17.82 -5.78
N ASN A 321 23.95 18.34 -6.97
CA ASN A 321 24.87 19.48 -7.13
C ASN A 321 24.23 20.83 -6.77
N ASN A 322 22.90 20.89 -6.67
CA ASN A 322 22.12 22.11 -6.46
C ASN A 322 21.39 22.12 -5.09
N LEU A 323 21.82 21.26 -4.16
CA LEU A 323 21.40 21.21 -2.75
C LEU A 323 22.36 22.02 -1.85
#